data_AF-N9SUI5-F1
#
_entry.id   AF-N9SUI5-F1
#
_cell.length_a   1.000
_cell.length_b   1.000
_cell.length_c   1.000
_cell.angle_alpha   90.00
_cell.angle_beta   90.00
_cell.angle_gamma   90.00
#
_symmetry.space_group_name_H-M   'P 1'
#
loop_
_entity.id
_entity.type
_entity.pdbx_description
1 polymer ?
#
loop_
_entity_poly.entity_id
_entity_poly.type
_entity_poly.pdbx_seq_one_letter_code
_entity_poly.pdbx_strand_id
1 'polypeptide(L)'
;MTFKTKPPLGFKKVSDWVGTRIKNIHPMQNAYVKVPAHSSGTVTSIIHGKGLTITFDECSCCGVSAIISGIRTEDIMQQKDVE
;
A
#
# COMPACT_ATOMS: atom_id res chain seq x y z
N MET A 1 4.85 0.19 -20.54
CA MET A 1 5.70 1.02 -19.66
C MET A 1 5.99 0.22 -18.39
N THR A 2 7.25 -0.07 -18.12
CA THR A 2 7.68 -0.72 -16.87
C THR A 2 7.91 0.37 -15.83
N PHE A 3 7.10 0.41 -14.78
CA PHE A 3 7.28 1.41 -13.72
C PHE A 3 8.40 0.95 -12.79
N LYS A 4 9.46 1.74 -12.65
CA LYS A 4 10.49 1.51 -11.63
C LYS A 4 9.95 2.01 -10.30
N THR A 5 9.28 1.13 -9.56
CA THR A 5 8.98 1.35 -8.15
C THR A 5 10.29 1.65 -7.44
N LYS A 6 10.45 2.85 -6.88
CA LYS A 6 11.67 3.20 -6.16
C LYS A 6 11.67 2.45 -4.84
N PRO A 7 12.82 1.92 -4.40
CA PRO A 7 12.92 1.47 -3.02
C PRO A 7 12.62 2.67 -2.09
N PRO A 8 12.00 2.41 -0.95
CA PRO A 8 11.70 3.44 0.05
C PRO A 8 12.94 4.13 0.61
N LEU A 9 12.70 5.24 1.30
CA LEU A 9 13.68 5.82 2.20
C LEU A 9 14.06 4.80 3.28
N GLY A 10 15.32 4.36 3.29
CA GLY A 10 15.88 3.46 4.29
C GLY A 10 16.01 1.98 3.88
N PHE A 11 15.46 1.55 2.74
CA PHE A 11 15.64 0.17 2.27
C PHE A 11 16.39 0.10 0.95
N LYS A 12 17.09 -1.02 0.74
CA LYS A 12 17.89 -1.24 -0.47
C LYS A 12 17.06 -1.81 -1.62
N LYS A 13 15.97 -2.53 -1.33
CA LYS A 13 15.13 -3.17 -2.36
C LYS A 13 13.65 -2.91 -2.10
N VAL A 14 12.88 -2.90 -3.19
CA VAL A 14 11.40 -2.84 -3.11
C VAL A 14 10.86 -4.10 -2.45
N SER A 15 11.51 -5.26 -2.63
CA SER A 15 11.17 -6.55 -1.98
C SER A 15 10.97 -6.43 -0.47
N ASP A 16 11.72 -5.53 0.14
CA ASP A 16 11.78 -5.39 1.60
C ASP A 16 10.51 -4.71 2.16
N TRP A 17 9.59 -4.26 1.28
CA TRP A 17 8.30 -3.70 1.68
C TRP A 17 7.26 -4.74 2.07
N VAL A 18 7.39 -5.99 1.64
CA VAL A 18 6.39 -7.02 2.00
C VAL A 18 6.34 -7.16 3.52
N GLY A 19 5.14 -7.04 4.09
CA GLY A 19 4.90 -7.03 5.54
C GLY A 19 4.95 -5.63 6.19
N THR A 20 5.34 -4.59 5.45
CA THR A 20 5.42 -3.23 6.00
C THR A 20 4.04 -2.60 6.16
N ARG A 21 3.84 -1.92 7.30
CA ARG A 21 2.67 -1.09 7.57
C ARG A 21 2.77 0.26 6.88
N ILE A 22 1.71 0.64 6.20
CA ILE A 22 1.64 1.88 5.44
C ILE A 22 0.32 2.61 5.71
N LYS A 23 0.29 3.88 5.30
CA LYS A 23 -0.93 4.64 5.06
C LYS A 23 -0.93 5.17 3.63
N ASN A 24 -2.08 5.20 2.98
CA ASN A 24 -2.21 5.93 1.72
C ASN A 24 -2.29 7.44 1.94
N ILE A 25 -1.70 8.21 1.02
CA ILE A 25 -1.67 9.68 1.07
C ILE A 25 -2.96 10.26 0.49
N HIS A 26 -3.46 9.63 -0.57
CA HIS A 26 -4.64 10.06 -1.32
C HIS A 26 -5.71 8.97 -1.32
N PRO A 27 -7.00 9.31 -1.48
CA PRO A 27 -8.04 8.31 -1.66
C PRO A 27 -7.71 7.39 -2.84
N MET A 28 -7.90 6.09 -2.64
CA MET A 28 -7.68 5.07 -3.68
C MET A 28 -9.00 4.41 -4.03
N GLN A 29 -9.14 3.95 -5.27
CA GLN A 29 -10.33 3.20 -5.66
C GLN A 29 -10.01 2.16 -6.73
N ASN A 30 -10.78 1.08 -6.72
CA ASN A 30 -10.89 0.16 -7.83
C ASN A 30 -12.37 0.05 -8.25
N ALA A 31 -12.72 -0.91 -9.10
CA ALA A 31 -14.09 -1.08 -9.58
C ALA A 31 -15.11 -1.47 -8.48
N TYR A 32 -14.64 -1.94 -7.33
CA TYR A 32 -15.48 -2.51 -6.27
C TYR A 32 -15.51 -1.64 -5.01
N VAL A 33 -14.41 -0.96 -4.68
CA VAL A 33 -14.25 -0.25 -3.40
C VAL A 33 -13.52 1.07 -3.57
N LYS A 34 -13.86 2.01 -2.69
CA LYS A 34 -13.13 3.26 -2.48
C LYS A 34 -12.56 3.28 -1.07
N VAL A 35 -11.25 3.46 -0.98
CA VAL A 35 -10.48 3.55 0.26
C VAL A 35 -10.19 5.03 0.53
N PRO A 36 -10.62 5.60 1.68
CA PRO A 36 -10.32 6.97 2.07
C PRO A 36 -8.82 7.24 2.16
N ALA A 37 -8.40 8.52 2.10
CA ALA A 37 -7.02 8.89 2.42
C ALA A 37 -6.67 8.51 3.87
N HIS A 38 -5.39 8.24 4.14
CA HIS A 38 -4.85 7.89 5.46
C HIS A 38 -5.40 6.59 6.06
N SER A 39 -6.02 5.73 5.25
CA SER A 39 -6.32 4.36 5.62
C SER A 39 -5.03 3.55 5.75
N SER A 40 -4.98 2.74 6.80
CA SER A 40 -3.84 1.89 7.07
C SER A 40 -3.96 0.54 6.39
N GLY A 41 -2.82 -0.04 6.04
CA GLY A 41 -2.75 -1.33 5.38
C GLY A 41 -1.36 -1.93 5.44
N THR A 42 -1.25 -3.15 4.94
CA THR A 42 0.00 -3.90 4.85
C THR A 42 0.31 -4.19 3.41
N VAL A 43 1.57 -3.99 3.02
CA VAL A 43 2.04 -4.41 1.69
C VAL A 43 2.15 -5.93 1.68
N THR A 44 1.41 -6.59 0.79
CA THR A 44 1.33 -8.06 0.75
C THR A 44 2.09 -8.67 -0.42
N SER A 45 2.27 -7.93 -1.51
CA SER A 45 3.09 -8.38 -2.62
C SER A 45 3.63 -7.22 -3.45
N ILE A 46 4.63 -7.52 -4.27
CA ILE A 46 5.20 -6.59 -5.22
C ILE A 46 5.05 -7.22 -6.59
N ILE A 47 4.43 -6.47 -7.49
CA ILE A 47 4.28 -6.89 -8.87
C ILE A 47 5.39 -6.20 -9.65
N HIS A 48 6.40 -6.99 -10.06
CA HIS A 48 7.57 -6.46 -10.78
C HIS A 48 7.14 -5.59 -11.97
N GLY A 49 7.56 -4.33 -11.95
CA GLY A 49 7.24 -3.35 -13.00
C GLY A 49 5.82 -2.80 -12.99
N LYS A 50 4.96 -3.23 -12.07
CA LYS A 50 3.55 -2.82 -11.98
C LYS A 50 3.16 -2.16 -10.65
N GLY A 51 3.98 -2.25 -9.60
CA GLY A 51 3.74 -1.55 -8.32
C GLY A 51 3.54 -2.51 -7.15
N LEU A 52 2.92 -2.00 -6.09
CA LEU A 52 2.67 -2.70 -4.83
C LEU A 52 1.23 -3.19 -4.74
N THR A 53 1.05 -4.31 -4.05
CA THR A 53 -0.26 -4.77 -3.60
C THR A 53 -0.37 -4.53 -2.11
N ILE A 54 -1.47 -3.89 -1.71
CA ILE A 54 -1.75 -3.51 -0.34
C ILE A 54 -3.09 -4.13 0.04
N THR A 55 -3.09 -4.79 1.19
CA THR A 55 -4.32 -5.19 1.88
C THR A 55 -4.58 -4.15 2.96
N PHE A 56 -5.66 -3.40 2.82
CA PHE A 56 -6.09 -2.41 3.81
C PHE A 56 -6.76 -3.08 5.01
N ASP A 57 -6.69 -2.43 6.16
CA ASP A 57 -7.32 -2.90 7.38
C ASP A 57 -8.83 -3.02 7.19
N GLU A 58 -9.41 -3.93 7.95
CA GLU A 58 -10.85 -4.20 7.94
C GLU A 58 -11.65 -2.98 8.41
N CYS A 59 -12.78 -2.67 7.75
CA CYS A 59 -13.71 -1.68 8.29
C CYS A 59 -14.32 -2.21 9.59
N SER A 60 -14.12 -1.47 10.69
CA SER A 60 -14.79 -1.73 11.97
C SER A 60 -16.32 -1.74 11.87
N CYS A 61 -16.88 -1.12 10.82
CA CYS A 61 -18.30 -1.01 10.57
C CYS A 61 -18.93 -2.27 9.96
N CYS A 62 -18.21 -2.99 9.09
CA CYS A 62 -18.82 -4.01 8.24
C CYS A 62 -17.93 -5.22 7.93
N GLY A 63 -16.70 -5.27 8.45
CA GLY A 63 -15.83 -6.42 8.27
C GLY A 63 -15.17 -6.51 6.88
N VAL A 64 -15.32 -5.49 6.03
CA VAL A 64 -14.77 -5.51 4.66
C VAL A 64 -13.32 -5.04 4.66
N SER A 65 -12.43 -5.80 4.01
CA SER A 65 -11.05 -5.43 3.70
C SER A 65 -10.86 -5.27 2.18
N ALA A 66 -10.09 -4.26 1.78
CA ALA A 66 -9.79 -3.96 0.39
C ALA A 66 -8.39 -4.43 0.02
N ILE A 67 -8.27 -5.11 -1.12
CA ILE A 67 -6.97 -5.42 -1.74
C ILE A 67 -6.83 -4.59 -3.01
N ILE A 68 -5.82 -3.73 -3.06
CA ILE A 68 -5.54 -2.88 -4.22
C ILE A 68 -4.10 -3.13 -4.67
N SER A 69 -3.94 -3.40 -5.96
CA SER A 69 -2.64 -3.61 -6.61
C SER A 69 -2.31 -2.47 -7.56
N GLY A 70 -1.03 -2.36 -7.91
CA GLY A 70 -0.55 -1.31 -8.81
C GLY A 70 -0.26 0.02 -8.12
N ILE A 71 -0.16 0.01 -6.79
CA ILE A 71 0.06 1.21 -6.00
C ILE A 71 1.54 1.62 -6.09
N ARG A 72 1.80 2.93 -6.25
CA ARG A 72 3.15 3.46 -6.30
C ARG A 72 3.63 3.83 -4.90
N THR A 73 4.93 3.79 -4.70
CA THR A 73 5.56 4.21 -3.45
C THR A 73 5.36 5.69 -3.13
N GLU A 74 5.07 6.52 -4.13
CA GLU A 74 4.75 7.94 -3.95
C GLU A 74 3.32 8.20 -3.43
N ASP A 75 2.42 7.20 -3.51
CA ASP A 75 1.03 7.34 -3.08
C ASP A 75 0.82 6.91 -1.61
N ILE A 76 1.88 6.49 -0.94
CA ILE A 76 1.83 5.85 0.37
C ILE A 76 3.01 6.29 1.24
N MET A 77 2.79 6.27 2.54
CA MET A 77 3.81 6.54 3.55
C MET A 77 3.96 5.33 4.47
N GLN A 78 5.20 5.02 4.87
CA GLN A 78 5.42 4.02 5.90
C GLN A 78 4.84 4.52 7.22
N GLN A 79 4.00 3.71 7.85
CA GLN A 79 3.54 3.97 9.19
C GLN A 79 4.69 3.59 10.13
N LYS A 80 5.39 4.60 10.67
CA LYS A 80 6.35 4.34 11.74
C LYS A 80 5.54 4.03 12.98
N ASP A 81 5.66 2.81 13.50
CA ASP A 81 5.14 2.50 14.82
C ASP A 81 5.85 3.44 15.81
N VAL A 82 5.06 4.30 16.45
CA VAL A 82 5.53 5.09 17.59
C VAL A 82 5.60 4.11 18.73
N GLU A 83 6.81 3.71 19.09
CA GLU A 83 7.11 3.11 20.40
C GLU A 83 6.88 4.13 21.51
#